data_AF-A0A949XQQ5-F1
#
_entry.id   AF-A0A949XQQ5-F1
#
_cell.length_a   1.000
_cell.length_b   1.000
_cell.length_c   1.000
_cell.angle_alpha   90.00
_cell.angle_beta   90.00
_cell.angle_gamma   90.00
#
_symmetry.space_group_name_H-M   'P 1'
#
loop_
_entity.id
_entity.type
_entity.pdbx_description
1 polymer ?
#
loop_
_entity_poly.entity_id
_entity_poly.type
_entity_poly.pdbx_seq_one_letter_code
_entity_poly.pdbx_strand_id
1 'polypeptide(L)'
;MASMRQLLAARANGARSRGPKTPEGKRRSSLNAMRHGLLAKCIVLSNETPADFQQLVAFHEERFGPLDPVEFGMIEEMAASYWRLRRAWAIENQLL
;
A
#
# COMPACT_ATOMS: atom_id res chain seq x y z
N MET A 1 23.32 -19.28 -4.09
CA MET A 1 22.54 -20.51 -3.85
C MET A 1 22.17 -20.57 -2.37
N ALA A 2 20.96 -21.03 -2.02
CA ALA A 2 20.55 -21.17 -0.63
C ALA A 2 21.26 -22.37 0.03
N SER A 3 21.70 -22.24 1.27
CA SER A 3 22.37 -23.32 2.01
C SER A 3 21.40 -24.45 2.37
N MET A 4 21.94 -25.65 2.63
CA MET A 4 21.17 -26.82 3.09
C MET A 4 20.29 -26.47 4.32
N ARG A 5 20.82 -25.64 5.22
CA ARG A 5 20.12 -25.16 6.42
C ARG A 5 18.93 -24.25 6.06
N GLN A 6 19.08 -23.37 5.07
CA GLN A 6 18.00 -22.51 4.58
C GLN A 6 16.89 -23.33 3.90
N LEU A 7 17.25 -24.36 3.13
CA LEU A 7 16.30 -25.27 2.46
C LEU A 7 15.45 -26.07 3.45
N LEU A 8 16.08 -26.63 4.50
CA LEU A 8 15.36 -27.38 5.53
C LEU A 8 14.42 -26.47 6.35
N ALA A 9 14.88 -25.27 6.70
CA ALA A 9 14.04 -24.28 7.37
C ALA A 9 12.84 -23.86 6.51
N ALA A 10 13.04 -23.62 5.21
CA ALA A 10 11.96 -23.25 4.29
C ALA A 10 10.90 -24.36 4.18
N ARG A 11 11.30 -25.64 4.08
CA ARG A 11 10.37 -26.79 4.08
C ARG A 11 9.58 -26.89 5.39
N ALA A 12 10.26 -26.78 6.53
CA ALA A 12 9.62 -26.84 7.85
C ALA A 12 8.62 -25.69 8.05
N ASN A 13 9.00 -24.48 7.65
CA ASN A 13 8.13 -23.30 7.74
C ASN A 13 6.92 -23.41 6.80
N GLY A 14 7.13 -23.84 5.55
CA GLY A 14 6.04 -24.05 4.59
C GLY A 14 5.03 -25.13 5.02
N ALA A 15 5.47 -26.15 5.76
CA ALA A 15 4.58 -27.15 6.34
C ALA A 15 3.66 -26.54 7.43
N ARG A 16 4.13 -25.51 8.15
CA ARG A 16 3.39 -24.79 9.20
C ARG A 16 2.54 -23.65 8.63
N SER A 17 3.01 -22.94 7.60
CA SER A 17 2.32 -21.80 6.96
C SER A 17 1.55 -22.22 5.71
N ARG A 18 0.60 -23.14 5.88
CA ARG A 18 -0.41 -23.39 4.85
C ARG A 18 -1.37 -22.20 4.89
N GLY A 19 -1.12 -21.17 4.07
CA GLY A 19 -1.99 -20.00 3.95
C GLY A 19 -3.48 -20.38 3.85
N PRO A 20 -4.41 -19.44 4.05
CA PRO A 20 -5.82 -19.75 4.25
C PRO A 20 -6.42 -20.59 3.10
N LYS A 21 -6.84 -21.82 3.42
CA LYS A 21 -7.45 -22.77 2.45
C LYS A 21 -8.96 -22.72 2.41
N THR A 22 -9.60 -22.25 3.49
CA THR A 22 -11.06 -22.14 3.59
C THR A 22 -11.54 -20.80 3.03
N PRO A 23 -12.78 -20.72 2.49
CA PRO A 23 -13.38 -19.45 2.08
C PRO A 23 -13.38 -18.41 3.20
N GLU A 24 -13.68 -18.82 4.44
CA GLU A 24 -13.65 -17.96 5.63
C GLU A 24 -12.24 -17.47 5.97
N GLY A 25 -11.23 -18.36 5.92
CA GLY A 25 -9.84 -17.99 6.14
C GLY A 25 -9.34 -17.01 5.08
N LYS A 26 -9.75 -17.20 3.83
CA LYS A 26 -9.43 -16.29 2.72
C LYS A 26 -10.11 -14.93 2.93
N ARG A 27 -11.38 -14.91 3.34
CA ARG A 27 -12.10 -13.68 3.71
C ARG A 27 -11.42 -12.94 4.86
N ARG A 28 -11.00 -13.64 5.91
CA ARG A 28 -10.23 -13.02 7.01
C ARG A 28 -8.90 -12.45 6.52
N SER A 29 -8.18 -13.19 5.67
CA SER A 29 -6.92 -12.71 5.11
C SER A 29 -7.11 -11.55 4.13
N SER A 30 -8.22 -11.48 3.39
CA SER A 30 -8.52 -10.33 2.52
C SER A 30 -8.86 -9.07 3.33
N LEU A 31 -9.39 -9.23 4.56
CA LEU A 31 -9.61 -8.10 5.46
C LEU A 31 -8.29 -7.48 5.96
N ASN A 32 -7.14 -8.16 5.87
CA ASN A 32 -5.84 -7.52 6.17
C ASN A 32 -5.56 -6.34 5.24
N ALA A 33 -6.04 -6.39 3.99
CA ALA A 33 -5.97 -5.27 3.05
C ALA A 33 -6.81 -4.07 3.52
N MET A 34 -7.93 -4.33 4.20
CA MET A 34 -8.85 -3.32 4.74
C MET A 34 -8.43 -2.80 6.13
N ARG A 35 -7.67 -3.60 6.90
CA ARG A 35 -7.24 -3.22 8.27
C ARG A 35 -6.28 -2.03 8.26
N HIS A 36 -5.36 -2.02 7.32
CA HIS A 36 -4.33 -0.97 7.20
C HIS A 36 -4.52 -0.12 5.93
N GLY A 37 -5.39 -0.53 5.00
CA GLY A 37 -5.62 0.18 3.74
C GLY A 37 -4.41 0.29 2.83
N LEU A 38 -3.29 -0.40 3.15
CA LEU A 38 -2.06 -0.42 2.34
C LEU A 38 -2.28 -1.04 0.98
N LEU A 39 -3.15 -2.05 0.91
CA LEU A 39 -3.51 -2.75 -0.32
C LEU A 39 -4.90 -2.31 -0.82
N ALA A 40 -5.41 -1.19 -0.34
CA ALA A 40 -6.68 -0.65 -0.80
C ALA A 40 -6.56 -0.20 -2.27
N LYS A 41 -7.63 -0.41 -3.03
CA LYS A 41 -7.72 0.06 -4.42
C LYS A 41 -7.94 1.58 -4.50
N CYS A 42 -8.52 2.17 -3.45
CA CYS A 42 -8.69 3.62 -3.36
C CYS A 42 -7.40 4.30 -2.89
N ILE A 43 -7.13 5.50 -3.45
CA ILE A 43 -5.98 6.32 -3.06
C ILE A 43 -6.21 6.91 -1.67
N VAL A 44 -7.39 7.46 -1.41
CA VAL A 44 -7.80 8.01 -0.11
C VAL A 44 -8.72 7.03 0.61
N LEU A 45 -8.42 6.73 1.87
CA LEU A 45 -9.25 5.85 2.72
C LEU A 45 -10.40 6.62 3.39
N SER A 46 -11.39 5.90 3.92
CA SER A 46 -12.53 6.52 4.62
C SER A 46 -12.16 7.31 5.87
N ASN A 47 -11.02 7.01 6.49
CA ASN A 47 -10.48 7.70 7.66
C ASN A 47 -9.45 8.78 7.31
N GLU A 48 -9.24 9.04 6.03
CA GLU A 48 -8.36 10.09 5.51
C GLU A 48 -9.21 11.19 4.86
N THR A 49 -8.67 12.41 4.81
CA THR A 49 -9.39 13.56 4.25
C THR A 49 -9.12 13.68 2.75
N PRO A 50 -10.15 13.60 1.87
CA PRO A 50 -9.96 13.83 0.43
C PRO A 50 -9.41 15.23 0.11
N ALA A 51 -9.76 16.23 0.91
CA ALA A 51 -9.27 17.60 0.75
C ALA A 51 -7.74 17.70 0.96
N ASP A 52 -7.17 16.96 1.90
CA ASP A 52 -5.72 16.96 2.14
C ASP A 52 -4.98 16.34 0.94
N PHE A 53 -5.55 15.30 0.33
CA PHE A 53 -5.00 14.71 -0.89
C PHE A 53 -5.10 15.67 -2.08
N GLN A 54 -6.23 16.37 -2.24
CA GLN A 54 -6.38 17.39 -3.30
C GLN A 54 -5.39 18.54 -3.13
N GLN A 55 -5.15 19.00 -1.89
CA GLN A 55 -4.13 20.01 -1.61
C GLN A 55 -2.72 19.50 -1.95
N LEU A 56 -2.42 18.23 -1.66
CA LEU A 56 -1.15 17.63 -2.03
C LEU A 56 -0.96 17.66 -3.56
N VAL A 57 -1.97 17.25 -4.33
CA VAL A 57 -1.92 17.27 -5.81
C VAL A 57 -1.70 18.70 -6.30
N ALA A 58 -2.50 19.66 -5.82
CA ALA A 58 -2.38 21.07 -6.21
C ALA A 58 -0.98 21.64 -5.91
N PHE A 59 -0.37 21.29 -4.78
CA PHE A 59 1.00 21.69 -4.46
C PHE A 59 2.02 21.14 -5.46
N HIS A 60 1.83 19.89 -5.93
CA HIS A 60 2.72 19.31 -6.94
C HIS A 60 2.50 19.98 -8.30
N GLU A 61 1.24 20.21 -8.71
CA GLU A 61 0.93 20.92 -9.95
C GLU A 61 1.52 22.33 -9.97
N GLU A 62 1.36 23.10 -8.89
CA GLU A 62 1.94 24.44 -8.76
C GLU A 62 3.47 24.40 -8.82
N ARG A 63 4.09 23.40 -8.17
CA ARG A 63 5.54 23.26 -8.11
C ARG A 63 6.15 22.87 -9.46
N PHE A 64 5.53 21.95 -10.17
CA PHE A 64 6.10 21.36 -11.39
C PHE A 64 5.59 22.03 -12.68
N GLY A 65 4.44 22.70 -12.64
CA GLY A 65 3.89 23.45 -13.76
C GLY A 65 3.64 22.61 -15.01
N PRO A 66 2.87 21.51 -14.94
CA PRO A 66 2.59 20.65 -16.09
C PRO A 66 1.89 21.43 -17.21
N LEU A 67 2.26 21.10 -18.45
CA LEU A 67 1.79 21.77 -19.66
C LEU A 67 0.86 20.87 -20.48
N ASP A 68 0.99 19.55 -20.35
CA ASP A 68 0.20 18.58 -21.11
C ASP A 68 -0.40 17.47 -20.24
N PRO A 69 -1.43 16.75 -20.73
CA PRO A 69 -2.09 15.70 -19.96
C PRO A 69 -1.18 14.55 -19.53
N VAL A 70 -0.06 14.32 -20.22
CA VAL A 70 0.90 13.29 -19.85
C VAL A 70 1.64 13.71 -18.58
N GLU A 71 2.09 14.96 -18.51
CA GLU A 71 2.72 15.54 -17.33
C GLU A 71 1.76 15.59 -16.14
N PHE A 72 0.50 15.97 -16.36
CA PHE A 72 -0.54 15.90 -15.32
C PHE A 72 -0.68 14.47 -14.77
N GLY A 73 -0.79 13.46 -15.65
CA GLY A 73 -0.89 12.06 -15.23
C GLY A 73 0.33 11.60 -14.42
N MET A 74 1.54 12.05 -14.77
CA MET A 74 2.75 11.75 -13.99
C MET A 74 2.72 12.39 -12.60
N ILE A 75 2.21 13.62 -12.48
CA ILE A 75 2.07 14.32 -11.21
C ILE A 75 1.02 13.64 -10.33
N GLU A 76 -0.12 13.24 -10.90
CA GLU A 76 -1.16 12.49 -10.18
C GLU A 76 -0.61 11.17 -9.61
N GLU A 77 0.13 10.39 -10.42
CA GLU A 77 0.76 9.15 -9.98
C GLU A 77 1.82 9.36 -8.89
N MET A 78 2.61 10.44 -9.01
CA MET A 78 3.58 10.84 -7.98
C MET A 78 2.88 11.18 -6.66
N ALA A 79 1.83 12.00 -6.69
CA ALA A 79 1.08 12.38 -5.51
C ALA A 79 0.39 11.16 -4.86
N ALA A 80 -0.21 10.29 -5.66
CA ALA A 80 -0.83 9.05 -5.19
C ALA A 80 0.19 8.09 -4.54
N SER A 81 1.38 7.97 -5.13
CA SER A 81 2.47 7.15 -4.59
C SER A 81 3.01 7.73 -3.28
N TYR A 82 3.21 9.04 -3.22
CA TYR A 82 3.61 9.74 -2.01
C TYR A 82 2.59 9.57 -0.87
N TRP A 83 1.30 9.70 -1.18
CA TRP A 83 0.22 9.50 -0.21
C TRP A 83 0.24 8.10 0.40
N ARG A 84 0.38 7.06 -0.43
CA ARG A 84 0.49 5.67 0.01
C ARG A 84 1.75 5.43 0.87
N LEU A 85 2.87 6.06 0.53
CA LEU A 85 4.10 5.95 1.31
C LEU A 85 3.95 6.58 2.70
N ARG A 86 3.35 7.77 2.78
CA ARG A 86 3.05 8.44 4.05
C ARG A 86 2.16 7.57 4.94
N ARG A 87 1.16 6.90 4.37
CA ARG A 87 0.33 5.94 5.10
C ARG A 87 1.15 4.77 5.63
N ALA A 88 2.03 4.19 4.82
CA ALA A 88 2.91 3.09 5.26
C ALA A 88 3.76 3.50 6.45
N TRP A 89 4.38 4.68 6.41
CA TRP A 89 5.14 5.21 7.53
C TRP A 89 4.29 5.45 8.78
N ALA A 90 3.06 5.94 8.62
CA ALA A 90 2.17 6.14 9.76
C ALA A 90 1.79 4.82 10.44
N ILE A 91 1.58 3.76 9.67
CA ILE A 91 1.31 2.40 10.20
C ILE A 91 2.55 1.84 10.90
N GLU A 92 3.74 1.99 10.31
CA GLU A 92 4.99 1.55 10.93
C GLU A 92 5.24 2.21 12.29
N ASN A 93 4.85 3.49 12.42
CA ASN A 93 5.02 4.28 13.64
C ASN A 93 3.81 4.21 14.59
N GLN A 94 2.81 3.35 14.33
CA GLN A 94 1.58 3.22 15.14
C GLN A 94 0.78 4.52 15.28
N LEU A 95 0.88 5.41 14.30
CA LEU A 95 0.11 6.67 14.24
C LEU A 95 -1.25 6.50 13.56
N LEU A 96 -1.53 5.31 13.00
CA LEU A 96 -2.78 4.86 12.39
C LEU A 96 -3.07 3.42 12.83
#